data_AF-A0A353RIB3-F1
#
_entry.id   AF-A0A353RIB3-F1
#
_cell.length_a   1.000
_cell.length_b   1.000
_cell.length_c   1.000
_cell.angle_alpha   90.00
_cell.angle_beta   90.00
_cell.angle_gamma   90.00
#
_symmetry.space_group_name_H-M   'P 1'
#
loop_
_entity.id
_entity.type
_entity.pdbx_description
1 polymer ?
#
loop_
_entity_poly.entity_id
_entity_poly.type
_entity_poly.pdbx_seq_one_letter_code
_entity_poly.pdbx_strand_id
1 'polypeptide(L)'
;MGKIIEKKQSATTMKKVLSFTIIAFFSIFASYAQERYKDKTLTAQERAEDLVRRLTLEEKVGLMVDTSQPVERLGIKPYNWWN
;
A
#
# COMPACT_ATOMS: atom_id res chain seq x y z
N MET A 1 46.60 13.32 16.05
CA MET A 1 45.32 12.67 16.43
C MET A 1 44.07 13.32 15.82
N GLY A 2 44.00 14.65 15.63
CA GLY A 2 42.80 15.34 15.10
C GLY A 2 42.31 14.91 13.70
N LYS A 3 43.22 14.72 12.72
CA LYS A 3 42.85 14.32 11.34
C LYS A 3 42.15 12.95 11.25
N ILE A 4 42.39 12.05 12.20
CA ILE A 4 41.78 10.71 12.22
C ILE A 4 40.34 10.79 12.73
N ILE A 5 40.07 11.66 13.71
CA ILE A 5 38.74 11.86 14.30
C ILE A 5 37.81 12.51 13.26
N GLU A 6 38.29 13.52 12.55
CA GLU A 6 37.54 14.23 11.51
C GLU A 6 37.15 13.31 10.33
N LYS A 7 38.07 12.46 9.87
CA LYS A 7 37.80 11.46 8.81
C LYS A 7 36.77 10.42 9.27
N LYS A 8 36.82 9.99 10.53
CA LYS A 8 35.87 9.02 11.11
C LYS A 8 34.47 9.64 11.26
N GLN A 9 34.40 10.92 11.61
CA GLN A 9 33.15 11.68 11.72
C GLN A 9 32.52 11.95 10.36
N SER A 10 33.33 12.29 9.35
CA SER A 10 32.88 12.43 7.95
C SER A 10 32.34 11.10 7.39
N ALA A 11 33.05 9.99 7.60
CA ALA A 11 32.59 8.66 7.18
C ALA A 11 31.30 8.23 7.90
N THR A 12 31.13 8.56 9.18
CA THR A 12 29.90 8.27 9.93
C THR A 12 28.72 9.12 9.45
N THR A 13 28.97 10.38 9.11
CA THR A 13 27.95 11.29 8.54
C THR A 13 27.49 10.81 7.17
N MET A 14 28.44 10.41 6.30
CA MET A 14 28.13 9.88 4.97
C MET A 14 27.34 8.56 5.01
N LYS A 15 27.64 7.67 5.97
CA LYS A 15 26.84 6.45 6.20
C LYS A 15 25.42 6.77 6.65
N LYS A 16 25.24 7.74 7.55
CA LYS A 16 23.90 8.19 7.98
C LYS A 16 23.09 8.78 6.82
N VAL A 17 23.71 9.65 6.01
CA VAL A 17 23.08 10.21 4.80
C VAL A 17 22.65 9.10 3.85
N LEU A 18 23.55 8.12 3.59
CA LEU A 18 23.24 6.97 2.74
C LEU A 18 22.07 6.14 3.28
N SER A 19 22.05 5.86 4.60
CA SER A 19 20.93 5.16 5.24
C SER A 19 19.62 5.93 5.12
N PHE A 20 19.62 7.25 5.35
CA PHE A 20 18.43 8.09 5.16
C PHE A 20 17.92 8.07 3.72
N THR A 21 18.82 8.13 2.73
CA THR A 21 18.42 8.06 1.32
C THR A 21 17.80 6.72 0.95
N ILE A 22 18.32 5.59 1.47
CA ILE A 22 17.76 4.26 1.22
C ILE A 22 16.36 4.14 1.83
N ILE A 23 16.14 4.65 3.04
CA ILE A 23 14.83 4.61 3.71
C ILE A 23 13.80 5.47 2.95
N ALA A 24 14.20 6.65 2.49
CA ALA A 24 13.34 7.52 1.70
C ALA A 24 12.95 6.85 0.37
N PHE A 25 13.91 6.21 -0.31
CA PHE A 25 13.66 5.49 -1.56
C PHE A 25 12.72 4.28 -1.35
N PHE A 26 12.91 3.53 -0.26
CA PHE A 26 12.06 2.39 0.09
C PHE A 26 10.61 2.83 0.37
N SER A 27 10.42 3.95 1.06
CA SER A 27 9.09 4.48 1.40
C SER A 27 8.29 4.90 0.17
N ILE A 28 8.98 5.50 -0.81
CA ILE A 28 8.38 5.86 -2.11
C ILE A 28 7.99 4.57 -2.86
N PHE A 29 8.86 3.56 -2.89
CA PHE A 29 8.58 2.29 -3.57
C PHE A 29 7.39 1.53 -2.96
N ALA A 30 7.28 1.51 -1.64
CA ALA A 30 6.16 0.89 -0.93
C ALA A 30 4.81 1.57 -1.25
N SER A 31 4.83 2.89 -1.51
CA SER A 31 3.62 3.64 -1.87
C SER A 31 3.09 3.25 -3.25
N TYR A 32 3.96 2.92 -4.21
CA TYR A 32 3.56 2.43 -5.54
C TYR A 32 2.97 1.01 -5.53
N ALA A 33 3.25 0.22 -4.49
CA ALA A 33 2.74 -1.14 -4.36
C ALA A 33 1.29 -1.19 -3.82
N GLN A 34 0.70 -0.05 -3.45
CA GLN A 34 -0.64 -0.01 -2.89
C GLN A 34 -1.72 -0.23 -3.94
N GLU A 35 -2.70 -1.09 -3.64
CA GLU A 35 -3.85 -1.32 -4.51
C GLU A 35 -4.74 -0.07 -4.55
N ARG A 36 -5.12 0.39 -5.74
CA ARG A 36 -5.82 1.68 -5.90
C ARG A 36 -7.15 1.72 -5.15
N TYR A 37 -7.88 0.60 -5.04
CA TYR A 37 -9.13 0.56 -4.26
C TYR A 37 -8.94 0.87 -2.76
N LYS A 38 -7.72 0.72 -2.23
CA LYS A 38 -7.35 1.06 -0.84
C LYS A 38 -6.88 2.51 -0.68
N ASP A 39 -6.58 3.21 -1.77
CA ASP A 39 -6.14 4.60 -1.74
C ASP A 39 -7.31 5.53 -1.44
N LYS A 40 -7.25 6.20 -0.28
CA LYS A 40 -8.30 7.13 0.19
C LYS A 40 -8.25 8.50 -0.48
N THR A 41 -7.21 8.78 -1.27
CA THR A 41 -7.08 10.04 -2.02
C THR A 41 -7.85 10.02 -3.34
N LEU A 42 -8.20 8.82 -3.83
CA LEU A 42 -9.01 8.62 -5.03
C LEU A 42 -10.51 8.70 -4.74
N THR A 43 -11.29 9.01 -5.78
CA THR A 43 -12.76 9.02 -5.69
C THR A 43 -13.31 7.61 -5.44
N ALA A 44 -14.54 7.53 -4.90
CA ALA A 44 -15.22 6.26 -4.70
C ALA A 44 -15.35 5.45 -6.01
N GLN A 45 -15.61 6.13 -7.12
CA GLN A 45 -15.74 5.49 -8.43
C GLN A 45 -14.42 4.90 -8.92
N GLU A 46 -13.31 5.65 -8.88
CA GLU A 46 -11.99 5.12 -9.30
C GLU A 46 -11.58 3.91 -8.47
N ARG A 47 -11.88 3.93 -7.17
CA ARG A 47 -11.62 2.82 -6.25
C ARG A 47 -12.49 1.61 -6.57
N ALA A 48 -13.78 1.82 -6.85
CA ALA A 48 -14.70 0.77 -7.25
C ALA A 48 -14.30 0.14 -8.58
N GLU A 49 -13.88 0.93 -9.56
CA GLU A 49 -13.41 0.42 -10.86
C GLU A 49 -12.18 -0.47 -10.74
N ASP A 50 -11.18 -0.07 -9.95
CA ASP A 50 -10.00 -0.93 -9.67
C ASP A 50 -10.42 -2.20 -8.92
N LEU A 51 -11.30 -2.09 -7.92
CA LEU A 51 -11.79 -3.26 -7.18
C LEU A 51 -12.51 -4.24 -8.11
N VAL A 52 -13.48 -3.79 -8.90
CA VAL A 52 -14.27 -4.64 -9.80
C VAL A 52 -13.40 -5.33 -10.87
N ARG A 53 -12.32 -4.68 -11.32
CA ARG A 53 -11.35 -5.30 -12.23
C ARG A 53 -10.54 -6.44 -11.58
N ARG A 54 -10.34 -6.42 -10.26
CA ARG A 54 -9.60 -7.45 -9.51
C ARG A 54 -10.45 -8.66 -9.12
N LEU A 55 -11.77 -8.55 -9.19
CA LEU A 55 -12.69 -9.62 -8.82
C LEU A 55 -12.79 -10.69 -9.91
N THR A 56 -12.86 -11.95 -9.51
CA THR A 56 -13.28 -13.04 -10.40
C THR A 56 -14.77 -12.92 -10.74
N LEU A 57 -15.25 -13.71 -11.69
CA LEU A 57 -16.67 -13.71 -12.04
C LEU A 57 -17.52 -14.22 -10.87
N GLU A 58 -17.06 -15.26 -10.19
CA GLU A 58 -17.72 -15.86 -9.03
C GLU A 58 -17.81 -14.87 -7.88
N GLU A 59 -16.73 -14.15 -7.59
CA GLU A 59 -16.69 -13.09 -6.58
C GLU A 59 -17.69 -11.95 -6.92
N LYS A 60 -17.81 -11.56 -8.20
CA LYS A 60 -18.79 -10.55 -8.63
C LYS A 60 -20.22 -11.02 -8.39
N VAL A 61 -20.54 -12.26 -8.77
CA VAL A 61 -21.87 -12.83 -8.57
C VAL A 61 -22.19 -12.92 -7.08
N GLY A 62 -21.23 -13.35 -6.25
CA GLY A 62 -21.39 -13.41 -4.79
C GLY A 62 -21.62 -12.06 -4.11
N LEU A 63 -21.27 -10.94 -4.76
CA LEU A 63 -21.53 -9.60 -4.25
C LEU A 63 -22.89 -9.00 -4.68
N MET A 64 -23.60 -9.64 -5.62
CA MET A 64 -24.88 -9.17 -6.17
C MET A 64 -26.12 -9.67 -5.41
N VAL A 65 -25.93 -10.32 -4.27
CA VAL A 65 -27.01 -10.83 -3.40
C VAL A 65 -27.19 -9.94 -2.17
N ASP A 66 -28.33 -10.09 -1.49
CA ASP A 66 -28.73 -9.34 -0.29
C ASP A 66 -27.68 -9.43 0.84
N THR A 67 -27.26 -10.65 1.17
CA THR A 67 -26.15 -10.94 2.08
C THR A 67 -24.95 -11.28 1.24
N SER A 68 -24.17 -10.26 0.88
CA SER A 68 -23.01 -10.40 0.02
C SER A 68 -22.01 -11.39 0.63
N GLN A 69 -21.49 -12.29 -0.21
CA GLN A 69 -20.43 -13.21 0.19
C GLN A 69 -19.12 -12.46 0.47
N PRO A 70 -18.25 -12.99 1.35
CA PRO A 70 -16.92 -12.42 1.53
C PRO A 70 -16.06 -12.59 0.27
N VAL A 71 -15.11 -11.68 0.08
CA VAL A 71 -14.00 -11.85 -0.86
C VAL A 71 -12.71 -11.92 -0.06
N GLU A 72 -12.43 -13.10 0.49
CA GLU A 72 -11.37 -13.32 1.49
C GLU A 72 -9.98 -12.93 0.99
N ARG A 73 -9.65 -13.26 -0.27
CA ARG A 73 -8.37 -12.92 -0.91
C ARG A 73 -8.10 -11.41 -0.94
N LEU A 74 -9.15 -10.59 -1.01
CA LEU A 74 -9.07 -9.12 -0.98
C LEU A 74 -9.36 -8.55 0.41
N GLY A 75 -9.64 -9.39 1.41
CA GLY A 75 -9.98 -8.97 2.77
C GLY A 75 -11.35 -8.29 2.90
N ILE A 76 -12.28 -8.55 1.97
CA ILE A 76 -13.63 -7.99 2.00
C ILE A 76 -14.54 -8.92 2.83
N LYS A 77 -15.15 -8.34 3.86
CA LYS A 77 -16.08 -9.03 4.76
C LYS A 77 -17.48 -9.16 4.11
N PRO A 78 -18.32 -10.11 4.56
CA PRO A 78 -19.70 -10.15 4.13
C PRO A 78 -20.43 -8.87 4.54
N TYR A 79 -21.42 -8.46 3.74
CA TYR A 79 -22.21 -7.27 3.98
C TYR A 79 -23.69 -7.55 3.68
N ASN A 80 -24.57 -7.10 4.57
CA ASN A 80 -26.02 -7.19 4.35
C ASN A 80 -26.53 -5.82 3.91
N TRP A 81 -27.05 -5.75 2.68
CA TRP A 81 -27.51 -4.49 2.07
C TRP A 81 -28.79 -3.92 2.71
N TRP A 82 -29.56 -4.73 3.42
CA TRP A 82 -30.88 -4.36 3.96
C TRP A 82 -30.87 -4.15 5.48
N ASN A 83 -29.70 -3.91 6.08
CA ASN A 83 -29.53 -3.69 7.52
C ASN A 83 -29.14 -2.25 7.85
#